data_AF-A0A937BXI3-F1
#
_entry.id   AF-A0A937BXI3-F1
#
_cell.length_a   1.000
_cell.length_b   1.000
_cell.length_c   1.000
_cell.angle_alpha   90.00
_cell.angle_beta   90.00
_cell.angle_gamma   90.00
#
_symmetry.space_group_name_H-M   'P 1'
#
loop_
_entity.id
_entity.type
_entity.pdbx_description
1 polymer ?
#
loop_
_entity_poly.entity_id
_entity_poly.type
_entity_poly.pdbx_seq_one_letter_code
_entity_poly.pdbx_strand_id
1 'polypeptide(L)'
;MVYAKDFDGNGSYDAVLGFYIEGKPYPMYHRDQLIDQMPMMRKKFYRYRLYAGTTMDKLFTPEQQKGMDTYSANCFESGVFINDGNNHYHFEAFPDEGQFSNISDFYTGDFDKDGHLDIIAAGNSKDPEIGTGDYDAMAVMLLKGDGTGKFKADFMSGLNERGEVRKMVAVGDRIILLKNNNSAVVYSLKK
;
A
#
# COMPACT_ATOMS: atom_id res chain seq x y z
N MET A 1 9.22 -11.23 2.11
CA MET A 1 8.79 -12.64 2.16
C MET A 1 7.66 -12.80 3.16
N VAL A 2 6.78 -13.78 3.01
CA VAL A 2 5.69 -14.06 3.95
C VAL A 2 5.71 -15.54 4.28
N TYR A 3 5.69 -15.85 5.58
CA TYR A 3 5.47 -17.21 6.08
C TYR A 3 4.05 -17.32 6.56
N ALA A 4 3.32 -18.31 6.06
CA ALA A 4 1.90 -18.44 6.33
C ALA A 4 1.53 -19.88 6.68
N LYS A 5 0.85 -20.06 7.81
CA LYS A 5 0.35 -21.34 8.32
C LYS A 5 -0.57 -21.08 9.52
N ASP A 6 -1.49 -21.98 9.82
CA ASP A 6 -2.11 -22.09 11.15
C ASP A 6 -1.08 -22.69 12.13
N PHE A 7 -0.31 -21.83 12.82
CA PHE A 7 0.80 -22.31 13.66
C PHE A 7 0.36 -22.74 15.07
N ASP A 8 -0.80 -22.25 15.53
CA ASP A 8 -1.35 -22.58 16.84
C ASP A 8 -2.51 -23.60 16.79
N GLY A 9 -2.97 -23.95 15.59
CA GLY A 9 -4.00 -24.97 15.35
C GLY A 9 -5.42 -24.47 15.63
N ASN A 10 -5.65 -23.15 15.58
CA ASN A 10 -6.94 -22.56 15.89
C ASN A 10 -7.91 -22.48 14.69
N GLY A 11 -7.49 -22.93 13.50
CA GLY A 11 -8.25 -22.90 12.26
C GLY A 11 -8.11 -21.60 11.46
N SER A 12 -7.36 -20.63 11.97
CA SER A 12 -7.03 -19.37 11.28
C SER A 12 -5.61 -19.42 10.74
N TYR A 13 -5.40 -18.79 9.58
CA TYR A 13 -4.08 -18.73 8.98
C TYR A 13 -3.30 -17.54 9.57
N ASP A 14 -2.15 -17.80 10.20
CA ASP A 14 -1.25 -16.74 10.61
C ASP A 14 -0.31 -16.39 9.47
N ALA A 15 -0.11 -15.10 9.21
CA ALA A 15 0.86 -14.62 8.22
C ALA A 15 1.91 -13.73 8.89
N VAL A 16 3.19 -14.10 8.73
CA VAL A 16 4.33 -13.32 9.22
C VAL A 16 5.10 -12.75 8.04
N LEU A 17 5.04 -11.43 7.88
CA LEU A 17 5.80 -10.69 6.88
C LEU A 17 7.23 -10.46 7.38
N GLY A 18 8.19 -10.64 6.47
CA GLY A 18 9.59 -10.36 6.70
C GLY A 18 10.21 -9.53 5.57
N PHE A 19 11.13 -8.65 5.95
CA PHE A 19 11.89 -7.77 5.07
C PHE A 19 13.38 -8.10 5.13
N TYR A 20 14.13 -7.67 4.12
CA TYR A 20 15.56 -8.01 4.03
C TYR A 20 16.42 -6.86 4.56
N ILE A 21 17.35 -7.20 5.46
CA ILE A 21 18.46 -6.33 5.85
C ILE A 21 19.74 -7.07 5.47
N GLU A 22 20.57 -6.46 4.62
CA GLU A 22 21.84 -7.05 4.16
C GLU A 22 21.69 -8.50 3.66
N GLY A 23 20.62 -8.77 2.89
CA GLY A 23 20.34 -10.09 2.31
C GLY A 23 19.77 -11.13 3.29
N LYS A 24 19.56 -10.78 4.56
CA LYS A 24 18.94 -11.67 5.57
C LYS A 24 17.50 -11.26 5.87
N PRO A 25 16.55 -12.20 5.94
CA PRO A 25 15.17 -11.87 6.22
C PRO A 25 14.93 -11.72 7.71
N TYR A 26 14.39 -10.57 8.12
CA TYR A 26 13.98 -10.28 9.48
C TYR A 26 12.47 -10.09 9.54
N PRO A 27 11.83 -10.44 10.67
CA PRO A 27 10.41 -10.20 10.85
C PRO A 27 10.12 -8.70 10.80
N MET A 28 9.07 -8.30 10.07
CA MET A 28 8.62 -6.91 10.02
C MET A 28 8.01 -6.47 11.35
N TYR A 29 7.28 -7.38 12.01
CA TYR A 29 6.63 -7.09 13.28
C TYR A 29 7.63 -6.93 14.44
N HIS A 30 7.35 -5.98 15.32
CA HIS A 30 8.02 -5.90 16.61
C HIS A 30 7.66 -7.11 17.48
N ARG A 31 8.50 -7.39 18.48
CA ARG A 31 8.33 -8.54 19.39
C ARG A 31 6.92 -8.62 19.98
N ASP A 32 6.41 -7.52 20.50
CA ASP A 32 5.11 -7.52 21.18
C ASP A 32 3.97 -7.68 20.19
N GLN A 33 4.03 -7.04 19.02
CA GLN A 33 3.06 -7.25 17.94
C GLN A 33 3.02 -8.72 17.49
N LEU A 34 4.18 -9.35 17.32
CA LEU A 34 4.26 -10.78 17.00
C LEU A 34 3.62 -11.64 18.09
N ILE A 35 3.82 -11.29 19.36
CA ILE A 35 3.23 -12.03 20.49
C ILE A 35 1.72 -11.77 20.60
N ASP A 36 1.26 -10.57 20.30
CA ASP A 36 -0.16 -10.21 20.34
C ASP A 36 -0.93 -10.94 19.22
N GLN A 37 -0.32 -11.10 18.05
CA GLN A 37 -0.85 -11.94 16.97
C GLN A 37 -0.72 -13.44 17.28
N MET A 38 0.43 -13.86 17.83
CA MET A 38 0.75 -15.26 18.07
C MET A 38 1.19 -15.48 19.53
N PRO A 39 0.27 -15.65 20.49
CA PRO A 39 0.59 -15.74 21.92
C PRO A 39 1.61 -16.82 22.29
N MET A 40 1.67 -17.90 21.51
CA MET A 40 2.66 -18.98 21.66
C MET A 40 4.12 -18.48 21.61
N MET A 41 4.37 -17.39 20.87
CA MET A 41 5.69 -16.78 20.71
C MET A 41 6.23 -16.20 22.02
N ARG A 42 5.36 -15.89 22.99
CA ARG A 42 5.75 -15.35 24.31
C ARG A 42 6.72 -16.27 25.05
N LYS A 43 6.53 -17.58 24.96
CA LYS A 43 7.40 -18.57 25.61
C LYS A 43 8.81 -18.53 25.03
N LYS A 44 8.92 -18.38 23.70
CA LYS A 44 10.19 -18.36 22.97
C LYS A 44 10.91 -17.01 23.13
N PHE A 45 10.17 -15.91 23.02
CA PHE A 45 10.68 -14.55 23.07
C PHE A 45 10.24 -13.83 24.34
N TYR A 46 10.54 -14.38 25.52
CA TYR A 46 10.15 -13.76 26.80
C TYR A 46 11.01 -12.54 27.19
N ARG A 47 12.17 -12.34 26.54
CA ARG A 47 13.04 -11.15 26.67
C ARG A 47 13.32 -10.55 25.29
N TYR A 48 13.38 -9.23 25.18
CA TYR A 48 13.69 -8.54 23.90
C TYR A 48 15.02 -8.99 23.28
N ARG A 49 16.07 -9.21 24.09
CA ARG A 49 17.36 -9.71 23.61
C ARG A 49 17.25 -11.06 22.87
N LEU A 50 16.27 -11.89 23.20
CA LEU A 50 16.06 -13.18 22.51
C LEU A 50 15.42 -13.00 21.14
N TYR A 51 14.68 -11.90 20.94
CA TYR A 51 14.06 -11.58 19.66
C TYR A 51 15.00 -10.76 18.77
N ALA A 52 15.76 -9.83 19.36
CA ALA A 52 16.67 -8.96 18.65
C ALA A 52 17.64 -9.75 17.76
N GLY A 53 17.63 -9.46 16.45
CA GLY A 53 18.45 -10.15 15.45
C GLY A 53 17.99 -11.56 15.07
N THR A 54 16.81 -12.00 15.52
CA THR A 54 16.20 -13.26 15.06
C THR A 54 15.72 -13.09 13.62
N THR A 55 16.22 -13.93 12.73
CA THR A 55 15.81 -13.97 11.33
C THR A 55 14.55 -14.81 11.15
N MET A 56 13.85 -14.63 10.02
CA MET A 56 12.58 -15.32 9.71
C MET A 56 12.70 -16.85 9.83
N ASP A 57 13.79 -17.44 9.35
CA ASP A 57 14.07 -18.89 9.43
C ASP A 57 14.22 -19.42 10.87
N LYS A 58 14.47 -18.54 11.84
CA LYS A 58 14.61 -18.88 13.26
C LYS A 58 13.36 -18.57 14.08
N LEU A 59 12.33 -17.96 13.49
CA LEU A 59 11.06 -17.68 14.19
C LEU A 59 10.34 -18.97 14.58
N PHE A 60 10.30 -19.95 13.68
CA PHE A 60 9.59 -21.20 13.83
C PHE A 60 10.55 -22.37 14.04
N THR A 61 10.12 -23.40 14.78
CA THR A 61 10.86 -24.66 14.86
C THR A 61 10.78 -25.41 13.54
N PRO A 62 11.69 -26.36 13.25
CA PRO A 62 11.60 -27.19 12.04
C PRO A 62 10.26 -27.91 11.90
N GLU A 63 9.65 -28.32 13.02
CA GLU A 63 8.33 -28.95 13.01
C GLU A 63 7.23 -27.97 12.61
N GLN A 64 7.28 -26.73 13.11
CA GLN A 64 6.34 -25.68 12.74
C GLN A 64 6.45 -25.30 11.26
N GLN A 65 7.66 -25.34 10.69
CA GLN A 65 7.91 -25.04 9.28
C GLN A 65 7.37 -26.11 8.31
N LYS A 66 7.11 -27.35 8.77
CA LYS A 66 6.55 -28.40 7.90
C LYS A 66 5.17 -27.98 7.39
N GLY A 67 4.98 -27.98 6.07
CA GLY A 67 3.71 -27.60 5.44
C GLY A 67 3.33 -26.13 5.61
N MET A 68 4.31 -25.27 5.87
CA MET A 68 4.15 -23.81 5.86
C MET A 68 4.26 -23.29 4.44
N ASP A 69 3.34 -22.40 4.05
CA ASP A 69 3.44 -21.70 2.78
C ASP A 69 4.46 -20.57 2.85
N THR A 70 5.18 -20.36 1.76
CA THR A 70 6.12 -19.24 1.61
C THR A 70 5.76 -18.43 0.38
N TYR A 71 5.48 -17.14 0.60
CA TYR A 71 5.17 -16.19 -0.46
C TYR A 71 6.21 -15.07 -0.50
N SER A 72 6.31 -14.40 -1.65
CA SER A 72 7.14 -13.21 -1.81
C SER A 72 6.34 -12.09 -2.47
N ALA A 73 6.37 -10.91 -1.86
CA ALA A 73 6.00 -9.66 -2.52
C ALA A 73 7.30 -8.97 -2.95
N ASN A 74 7.36 -8.60 -4.23
CA ASN A 74 8.53 -7.97 -4.87
C ASN A 74 8.23 -6.57 -5.43
N CYS A 75 6.97 -6.13 -5.37
CA CYS A 75 6.54 -4.80 -5.79
C CYS A 75 5.53 -4.26 -4.77
N PHE A 76 5.73 -3.01 -4.34
CA PHE A 76 4.82 -2.24 -3.47
C PHE A 76 4.45 -0.90 -4.10
N GLU A 77 4.91 -0.66 -5.33
CA GLU A 77 4.68 0.59 -6.05
C GLU A 77 3.21 0.66 -6.50
N SER A 78 2.66 1.86 -6.42
CA SER A 78 1.40 2.19 -7.09
C SER A 78 1.66 2.40 -8.57
N GLY A 79 0.73 1.95 -9.41
CA GLY A 79 0.89 2.05 -10.86
C GLY A 79 -0.32 1.51 -11.60
N VAL A 80 -0.14 1.28 -12.90
CA VAL A 80 -1.15 0.73 -13.79
C VAL A 80 -0.64 -0.54 -14.46
N PHE A 81 -1.57 -1.45 -14.77
CA PHE A 81 -1.31 -2.53 -15.71
C PHE A 81 -1.79 -2.11 -17.09
N ILE A 82 -0.85 -1.97 -18.02
CA ILE A 82 -1.11 -1.62 -19.42
C ILE A 82 -1.34 -2.88 -20.22
N ASN A 83 -2.44 -2.94 -20.96
CA ASN A 83 -2.78 -4.06 -21.84
C ASN A 83 -2.15 -3.85 -23.22
N ASP A 84 -1.19 -4.69 -23.59
CA ASP A 84 -0.53 -4.66 -24.91
C ASP A 84 -1.30 -5.41 -26.00
N GLY A 85 -2.50 -5.90 -25.67
CA GLY A 85 -3.27 -6.83 -26.49
C GLY A 85 -2.95 -8.29 -26.16
N ASN A 86 -3.73 -9.21 -26.73
CA ASN A 86 -3.55 -10.67 -26.56
C ASN A 86 -3.51 -11.15 -25.09
N ASN A 87 -4.22 -10.47 -24.18
CA ASN A 87 -4.19 -10.72 -22.73
C ASN A 87 -2.80 -10.57 -22.10
N HIS A 88 -1.93 -9.77 -22.72
CA HIS A 88 -0.63 -9.41 -22.16
C HIS A 88 -0.75 -8.09 -21.40
N TYR A 89 -0.24 -8.07 -20.18
CA TYR A 89 -0.22 -6.90 -19.33
C TYR A 89 1.18 -6.67 -18.79
N HIS A 90 1.67 -5.43 -18.85
CA HIS A 90 2.87 -5.01 -18.16
C HIS A 90 2.54 -3.94 -17.11
N PHE A 91 3.29 -3.95 -16.01
CA PHE A 91 3.13 -2.99 -14.93
C PHE A 91 3.99 -1.76 -15.21
N GLU A 92 3.37 -0.58 -15.18
CA GLU A 92 4.05 0.71 -15.21
C GLU A 92 3.81 1.42 -13.88
N ALA A 93 4.88 1.65 -13.13
CA ALA A 93 4.84 2.38 -11.88
C ALA A 93 4.48 3.86 -12.14
N PHE A 94 3.71 4.45 -11.23
CA PHE A 94 3.57 5.91 -11.18
C PHE A 94 4.93 6.55 -10.83
N PRO A 95 5.14 7.82 -11.23
CA PRO A 95 6.35 8.53 -10.86
C PRO A 95 6.48 8.63 -9.33
N ASP A 96 7.66 9.03 -8.84
CA ASP A 96 7.99 9.08 -7.40
C ASP A 96 6.89 9.78 -6.57
N GLU A 97 6.29 10.83 -7.13
CA GLU A 97 5.18 11.57 -6.52
C GLU A 97 3.95 10.72 -6.22
N GLY A 98 3.64 9.76 -7.10
CA GLY A 98 2.56 8.80 -6.92
C GLY A 98 2.83 7.76 -5.83
N GLN A 99 4.06 7.72 -5.30
CA GLN A 99 4.49 6.83 -4.21
C GLN A 99 4.54 7.55 -2.85
N PHE A 100 4.28 8.86 -2.79
CA PHE A 100 4.39 9.65 -1.56
C PHE A 100 3.40 9.25 -0.46
N SER A 101 2.30 8.59 -0.82
CA SER A 101 1.27 8.14 0.11
C SER A 101 0.55 6.92 -0.45
N ASN A 102 -0.35 6.32 0.34
CA ASN A 102 -1.24 5.30 -0.18
C ASN A 102 -2.28 5.91 -1.14
N ILE A 103 -2.62 5.19 -2.21
CA ILE A 103 -3.75 5.53 -3.07
C ILE A 103 -4.97 4.74 -2.61
N SER A 104 -6.01 5.45 -2.18
CA SER A 104 -7.28 4.86 -1.69
C SER A 104 -8.36 4.81 -2.77
N ASP A 105 -8.34 5.75 -3.71
CA ASP A 105 -9.27 5.80 -4.83
C ASP A 105 -8.65 6.56 -6.01
N PHE A 106 -9.16 6.33 -7.21
CA PHE A 106 -8.74 7.04 -8.40
C PHE A 106 -9.91 7.33 -9.33
N TYR A 107 -9.80 8.40 -10.09
CA TYR A 107 -10.78 8.79 -11.09
C TYR A 107 -10.06 9.18 -12.37
N THR A 108 -10.48 8.58 -13.49
CA THR A 108 -9.81 8.75 -14.78
C THR A 108 -10.62 9.63 -15.72
N GLY A 109 -9.94 10.38 -16.58
CA GLY A 109 -10.54 11.27 -17.55
C GLY A 109 -9.49 12.04 -18.33
N ASP A 110 -9.87 12.70 -19.42
CA ASP A 110 -9.00 13.61 -20.16
C ASP A 110 -9.23 15.03 -19.59
N PHE A 111 -8.38 15.45 -18.64
CA PHE A 111 -8.59 16.69 -17.88
C PHE A 111 -7.87 17.89 -18.49
N ASP A 112 -6.84 17.66 -19.31
CA ASP A 112 -6.13 18.72 -20.03
C ASP A 112 -6.47 18.79 -21.54
N LYS A 113 -7.31 17.87 -22.03
CA LYS A 113 -7.85 17.80 -23.40
C LYS A 113 -6.79 17.51 -24.46
N ASP A 114 -5.74 16.80 -24.10
CA ASP A 114 -4.74 16.34 -25.04
C ASP A 114 -5.14 15.04 -25.77
N GLY A 115 -6.26 14.42 -25.36
CA GLY A 115 -6.77 13.17 -25.92
C GLY A 115 -6.18 11.93 -25.25
N HIS A 116 -5.44 12.09 -24.16
CA HIS A 116 -4.88 11.01 -23.36
C HIS A 116 -5.63 10.89 -22.03
N LEU A 117 -5.58 9.69 -21.44
CA LEU A 117 -6.25 9.43 -20.17
C LEU A 117 -5.35 9.88 -19.03
N ASP A 118 -5.85 10.81 -18.21
CA ASP A 118 -5.25 11.22 -16.96
C ASP A 118 -5.90 10.50 -15.78
N ILE A 119 -5.24 10.59 -14.62
CA ILE A 119 -5.70 10.01 -13.36
C ILE A 119 -5.66 11.08 -12.27
N ILE A 120 -6.80 11.34 -11.64
CA ILE A 120 -6.83 11.94 -10.31
C ILE A 120 -6.68 10.77 -9.33
N ALA A 121 -5.61 10.76 -8.55
CA ALA A 121 -5.41 9.83 -7.45
C ALA A 121 -5.75 10.51 -6.13
N ALA A 122 -6.40 9.79 -5.23
CA ALA A 122 -6.72 10.25 -3.89
C ALA A 122 -6.14 9.30 -2.85
N GLY A 123 -5.73 9.85 -1.71
CA GLY A 123 -4.93 9.09 -0.77
C GLY A 123 -4.91 9.67 0.64
N ASN A 124 -3.81 9.35 1.32
CA ASN A 124 -3.55 9.55 2.73
C ASN A 124 -4.32 8.65 3.69
N SER A 125 -3.64 8.26 4.76
CA SER A 125 -4.18 7.50 5.87
C SER A 125 -3.40 7.78 7.15
N LYS A 126 -4.14 7.99 8.23
CA LYS A 126 -3.63 8.06 9.61
C LYS A 126 -3.94 6.78 10.40
N ASP A 127 -4.39 5.73 9.71
CA ASP A 127 -4.66 4.42 10.30
C ASP A 127 -3.42 3.53 10.54
N PRO A 128 -2.24 3.74 9.90
CA PRO A 128 -1.09 2.88 10.17
C PRO A 128 -0.68 2.85 11.64
N GLU A 129 0.08 1.81 12.03
CA GLU A 129 0.61 1.77 13.39
C GLU A 129 1.55 2.95 13.66
N ILE A 130 1.62 3.34 14.94
CA ILE A 130 2.44 4.47 15.42
C ILE A 130 3.90 4.37 14.92
N GLY A 131 4.46 3.15 14.80
CA GLY A 131 5.83 2.94 14.34
C GLY A 131 6.06 3.21 12.85
N THR A 132 5.02 3.06 12.03
CA THR A 132 5.05 3.29 10.58
C THR A 132 4.78 4.76 10.26
N GLY A 133 3.98 5.43 11.08
CA GLY A 133 3.66 6.85 10.94
C GLY A 133 2.53 7.11 9.94
N ASP A 134 2.18 8.39 9.78
CA ASP A 134 1.10 8.81 8.91
C ASP A 134 1.53 8.79 7.44
N TYR A 135 0.66 8.29 6.57
CA TYR A 135 0.74 8.54 5.13
C TYR A 135 -0.03 9.84 4.86
N ASP A 136 0.65 10.99 4.85
CA ASP A 136 -0.02 12.31 4.74
C ASP A 136 0.49 13.22 3.60
N ALA A 137 1.41 12.72 2.78
CA ALA A 137 2.09 13.51 1.74
C ALA A 137 1.35 13.61 0.39
N MET A 138 0.23 12.91 0.19
CA MET A 138 -0.58 12.97 -1.04
C MET A 138 -2.07 12.72 -0.75
N ALA A 139 -2.82 13.80 -0.51
CA ALA A 139 -4.27 13.71 -0.31
C ALA A 139 -5.01 13.54 -1.64
N VAL A 140 -4.57 14.28 -2.65
CA VAL A 140 -5.06 14.23 -4.02
C VAL A 140 -3.95 14.66 -4.97
N MET A 141 -3.88 14.07 -6.15
CA MET A 141 -2.89 14.40 -7.17
C MET A 141 -3.46 14.16 -8.56
N LEU A 142 -3.17 15.06 -9.51
CA LEU A 142 -3.37 14.80 -10.93
C LEU A 142 -2.10 14.17 -11.52
N LEU A 143 -2.26 13.03 -12.16
CA LEU A 143 -1.26 12.32 -12.94
C LEU A 143 -1.67 12.41 -14.42
N LYS A 144 -0.91 13.18 -15.20
CA LYS A 144 -1.22 13.40 -16.62
C LYS A 144 -0.64 12.28 -17.48
N GLY A 145 -1.46 11.67 -18.31
CA GLY A 145 -1.05 10.58 -19.19
C GLY A 145 -0.38 11.11 -20.46
N ASP A 146 0.54 10.33 -21.04
CA ASP A 146 1.14 10.65 -22.35
C ASP A 146 0.61 9.76 -23.50
N GLY A 147 -0.44 8.98 -23.22
CA GLY A 147 -1.02 8.02 -24.16
C GLY A 147 -0.24 6.71 -24.32
N THR A 148 0.95 6.60 -23.73
CA THR A 148 1.79 5.39 -23.77
C THR A 148 1.70 4.54 -22.49
N GLY A 149 0.89 4.98 -21.53
CA GLY A 149 0.78 4.37 -20.21
C GLY A 149 1.72 4.98 -19.16
N LYS A 150 2.48 6.02 -19.53
CA LYS A 150 3.31 6.77 -18.60
C LYS A 150 2.57 8.00 -18.09
N PHE A 151 2.89 8.37 -16.85
CA PHE A 151 2.24 9.46 -16.16
C PHE A 151 3.24 10.45 -15.58
N LYS A 152 2.84 11.72 -15.53
CA LYS A 152 3.59 12.79 -14.86
C LYS A 152 2.70 13.50 -13.86
N ALA A 153 3.19 13.69 -12.63
CA ALA A 153 2.48 14.47 -11.63
C ALA A 153 2.35 15.94 -12.05
N ASP A 154 1.14 16.50 -11.90
CA ASP A 154 0.85 17.91 -12.10
C ASP A 154 0.50 18.60 -10.78
N PHE A 155 1.53 19.26 -10.23
CA PHE A 155 1.44 20.07 -9.02
C PHE A 155 0.71 21.41 -9.23
N MET A 156 0.47 21.83 -10.47
CA MET A 156 -0.19 23.10 -10.82
C MET A 156 -1.66 22.90 -11.24
N SER A 157 -2.19 21.69 -11.06
CA SER A 157 -3.57 21.31 -11.40
C SER A 157 -4.65 22.07 -10.62
N GLY A 158 -4.28 22.70 -9.50
CA GLY A 158 -5.20 23.38 -8.57
C GLY A 158 -5.83 22.46 -7.53
N LEU A 159 -5.54 21.15 -7.58
CA LEU A 159 -5.94 20.17 -6.56
C LEU A 159 -5.06 20.34 -5.31
N ASN A 160 -5.49 21.21 -4.40
CA ASN A 160 -4.74 21.59 -3.19
C ASN A 160 -5.45 21.09 -1.93
N GLU A 161 -5.71 19.78 -1.84
CA GLU A 161 -6.30 19.19 -0.64
C GLU A 161 -5.29 18.66 0.36
N ARG A 162 -5.73 18.60 1.61
CA ARG A 162 -5.02 17.98 2.73
C ARG A 162 -5.94 17.04 3.50
N GLY A 163 -5.32 16.17 4.31
CA GLY A 163 -6.03 15.16 5.08
C GLY A 163 -6.27 13.90 4.26
N GLU A 164 -7.13 13.03 4.76
CA GLU A 164 -7.37 11.70 4.23
C GLU A 164 -8.56 11.70 3.28
N VAL A 165 -8.33 11.49 1.98
CA VAL A 165 -9.39 11.35 0.99
C VAL A 165 -9.59 9.87 0.72
N ARG A 166 -10.71 9.32 1.22
CA ARG A 166 -10.98 7.87 1.20
C ARG A 166 -11.73 7.42 -0.05
N LYS A 167 -12.44 8.34 -0.69
CA LYS A 167 -13.26 8.05 -1.87
C LYS A 167 -13.53 9.30 -2.69
N MET A 168 -13.69 9.12 -3.99
CA MET A 168 -14.13 10.12 -4.93
C MET A 168 -15.43 9.71 -5.59
N VAL A 169 -16.31 10.68 -5.82
CA VAL A 169 -17.56 10.47 -6.55
C VAL A 169 -17.71 11.54 -7.62
N ALA A 170 -17.76 11.12 -8.87
CA ALA A 170 -18.03 12.03 -9.99
C ALA A 170 -19.54 12.22 -10.19
N VAL A 171 -19.98 13.48 -10.27
CA VAL A 171 -21.37 13.86 -10.54
C VAL A 171 -21.39 14.98 -11.58
N GLY A 172 -21.72 14.64 -12.82
CA GLY A 172 -21.81 15.59 -13.92
C GLY A 172 -20.44 16.16 -14.33
N ASP A 173 -20.19 17.42 -14.00
CA ASP A 173 -18.93 18.14 -14.21
C ASP A 173 -18.18 18.38 -12.89
N ARG A 174 -18.52 17.64 -11.84
CA ARG A 174 -17.91 17.78 -10.51
C ARG A 174 -17.33 16.47 -10.03
N ILE A 175 -16.31 16.57 -9.20
CA ILE A 175 -15.79 15.47 -8.39
C ILE A 175 -15.91 15.84 -6.91
N ILE A 176 -16.48 14.93 -6.13
CA ILE A 176 -16.68 15.08 -4.69
C ILE A 176 -15.68 14.17 -3.99
N LEU A 177 -14.80 14.78 -3.19
CA LEU A 177 -13.80 14.11 -2.38
C LEU A 177 -14.39 13.85 -1.00
N LEU A 178 -14.54 12.57 -0.65
CA LEU A 178 -15.05 12.14 0.66
C LEU A 178 -13.87 11.92 1.61
N LYS A 179 -13.88 12.65 2.71
CA LYS A 179 -12.74 12.76 3.62
C LYS A 179 -13.01 12.05 4.94
N ASN A 180 -11.99 11.41 5.52
CA ASN A 180 -12.11 10.83 6.85
C ASN A 180 -12.27 11.95 7.90
N ASN A 181 -13.28 11.85 8.77
CA ASN A 181 -13.55 12.81 9.84
C ASN A 181 -13.54 14.30 9.43
N ASN A 182 -13.92 14.61 8.19
CA ASN A 182 -13.95 15.99 7.68
C ASN A 182 -15.08 16.15 6.65
N SER A 183 -15.42 17.40 6.35
CA SER A 183 -16.41 17.74 5.30
C SER A 183 -15.92 17.28 3.93
N ALA A 184 -16.85 16.84 3.09
CA ALA A 184 -16.55 16.56 1.69
C ALA A 184 -16.15 17.86 0.96
N VAL A 185 -15.26 17.73 -0.02
CA VAL A 185 -14.81 18.86 -0.84
C VAL A 185 -15.22 18.62 -2.29
N VAL A 186 -15.65 19.68 -2.98
CA VAL A 186 -16.14 19.60 -4.35
C VAL A 186 -15.22 20.39 -5.27
N TYR A 187 -14.73 19.72 -6.31
CA TYR A 187 -13.99 20.34 -7.40
C TYR A 187 -14.82 20.31 -8.68
N SER A 188 -14.77 21.37 -9.47
CA SER A 188 -15.29 21.37 -10.83
C SER A 188 -14.23 20.81 -11.78
N LEU A 189 -14.61 19.84 -12.59
CA LEU A 189 -13.79 19.30 -13.66
C LEU A 189 -13.89 20.26 -14.84
N LYS A 190 -12.75 20.78 -15.31
CA LYS A 190 -12.71 21.54 -16.56
C LYS A 190 -12.88 20.55 -17.71
N LYS A 191 -14.09 20.43 -18.24
CA LYS A 191 -14.37 19.76 -19.52
C LYS A 191 -13.98 20.64 -20.69
#